data_AF-A0A7U2NQK2-F1
#
_entry.id   AF-A0A7U2NQK2-F1
#
_cell.length_a   1.000
_cell.length_b   1.000
_cell.length_c   1.000
_cell.angle_alpha   90.00
_cell.angle_beta   90.00
_cell.angle_gamma   90.00
#
_symmetry.space_group_name_H-M   'P 1'
#
loop_
_entity.id
_entity.type
_entity.pdbx_description
1 polymer ?
#
loop_
_entity_poly.entity_id
_entity_poly.type
_entity_poly.pdbx_seq_one_letter_code
_entity_poly.pdbx_strand_id
1 'polypeptide(L)'
;MESHIQLAKVNSFLKEAFAWYASGTFIILTRIAVRVRTVSFRNIKGNDYLAFLTLALYTLGIIVVDIAYKTGTNNNVTPANINLLTDKDVTNLTLGSKVQLVAWYEYITFIYLLGDIYCGHLNPYIWLLSNFKQFASSPSPFESLLLQAAKLLR
;
A
#
# COMPACT_ATOMS: atom_id res chain seq x y z
N MET A 1 17.41 -24.09 -4.48
CA MET A 1 17.54 -24.23 -3.02
C MET A 1 16.32 -23.55 -2.43
N GLU A 2 15.28 -24.36 -2.19
CA GLU A 2 13.93 -23.91 -1.85
C GLU A 2 13.88 -23.47 -0.39
N SER A 3 13.45 -22.24 -0.12
CA SER A 3 13.16 -21.77 1.22
C SER A 3 11.93 -22.51 1.76
N HIS A 4 12.10 -23.29 2.83
CA HIS A 4 11.11 -24.22 3.41
C HIS A 4 9.85 -23.58 4.02
N ILE A 5 9.63 -22.28 3.82
CA ILE A 5 8.42 -21.58 4.27
C ILE A 5 7.63 -21.15 3.03
N GLN A 6 6.77 -22.04 2.53
CA GLN A 6 5.75 -21.67 1.56
C GLN A 6 4.60 -20.96 2.29
N LEU A 7 4.75 -19.65 2.51
CA LEU A 7 3.60 -18.77 2.74
C LEU A 7 2.71 -18.92 1.51
N ALA A 8 1.53 -19.53 1.66
CA ALA A 8 0.66 -19.94 0.56
C ALA A 8 0.52 -18.83 -0.51
N LYS A 9 1.35 -18.92 -1.55
CA LYS A 9 1.48 -17.91 -2.59
C LYS A 9 0.43 -18.24 -3.63
N VAL A 10 -0.80 -17.84 -3.37
CA VAL A 10 -1.92 -18.13 -4.27
C VAL A 10 -1.73 -17.28 -5.52
N ASN A 11 -1.26 -17.89 -6.62
CA ASN A 11 -0.98 -17.18 -7.87
C ASN A 11 -2.21 -16.44 -8.44
N SER A 12 -3.42 -16.81 -8.01
CA SER A 12 -4.66 -16.11 -8.35
C SER A 12 -4.69 -14.68 -7.79
N PHE A 13 -4.16 -14.46 -6.57
CA PHE A 13 -4.21 -13.17 -5.90
C PHE A 13 -3.48 -12.09 -6.70
N LEU A 14 -2.27 -12.38 -7.19
CA LEU A 14 -1.49 -11.41 -7.95
C LEU A 14 -2.15 -11.10 -9.29
N LYS A 15 -2.71 -12.11 -9.97
CA LYS A 15 -3.49 -11.89 -11.20
C LYS A 15 -4.68 -10.98 -10.96
N GLU A 16 -5.41 -11.22 -9.87
CA GLU A 16 -6.56 -10.41 -9.50
C GLU A 16 -6.16 -8.97 -9.15
N ALA A 17 -5.06 -8.78 -8.39
CA ALA A 17 -4.53 -7.46 -8.06
C ALA A 17 -4.15 -6.65 -9.31
N PHE A 18 -3.49 -7.29 -10.29
CA PHE A 18 -3.17 -6.65 -11.57
C PHE A 18 -4.42 -6.36 -12.41
N ALA A 19 -5.47 -7.19 -12.33
CA ALA A 19 -6.74 -6.93 -13.00
C ALA A 19 -7.46 -5.70 -12.40
N TRP A 20 -7.48 -5.58 -11.06
CA TRP A 20 -7.97 -4.38 -10.37
C TRP A 20 -7.16 -3.13 -10.78
N TYR A 21 -5.83 -3.24 -10.81
CA TYR A 21 -4.94 -2.16 -11.24
C TYR A 21 -5.21 -1.72 -12.69
N ALA A 22 -5.35 -2.66 -13.62
CA ALA A 22 -5.66 -2.34 -15.01
C ALA A 22 -7.01 -1.60 -15.14
N SER A 23 -8.02 -2.07 -14.40
CA SER A 23 -9.35 -1.47 -14.38
C SER A 23 -9.35 -0.05 -13.82
N GLY A 24 -8.70 0.17 -12.67
CA GLY A 24 -8.57 1.50 -12.06
C GLY A 24 -7.75 2.47 -12.94
N THR A 25 -6.65 1.98 -13.52
CA THR A 25 -5.81 2.76 -14.44
C THR A 25 -6.59 3.22 -15.65
N PHE A 26 -7.40 2.34 -16.24
CA PHE A 26 -8.26 2.68 -17.38
C PHE A 26 -9.24 3.82 -17.06
N ILE A 27 -9.86 3.79 -15.88
CA ILE A 27 -10.78 4.84 -15.43
C ILE A 27 -10.05 6.18 -15.27
N ILE A 28 -8.89 6.19 -14.60
CA ILE A 28 -8.11 7.42 -14.36
C ILE A 28 -7.58 8.00 -15.69
N LEU A 29 -7.07 7.16 -16.59
CA LEU A 29 -6.61 7.59 -17.91
C LEU A 29 -7.77 8.15 -18.76
N THR A 30 -8.93 7.51 -18.72
CA THR A 30 -10.13 8.02 -19.41
C THR A 30 -10.49 9.42 -18.91
N ARG A 31 -10.45 9.65 -17.59
CA ARG A 31 -10.68 10.97 -17.00
C ARG A 31 -9.68 12.01 -17.53
N ILE A 32 -8.38 11.68 -17.51
CA ILE A 32 -7.32 12.57 -18.00
C ILE A 32 -7.54 12.88 -19.49
N ALA A 33 -7.86 11.87 -20.30
CA ALA A 33 -8.07 12.02 -21.75
C ALA A 33 -9.27 12.92 -22.07
N VAL A 34 -10.41 12.72 -21.38
CA VAL A 34 -11.59 13.59 -21.52
C VAL A 34 -11.24 15.03 -21.15
N ARG A 35 -10.52 15.22 -20.04
CA ARG A 35 -10.15 16.56 -19.57
C ARG A 35 -9.23 17.29 -20.54
N VAL A 36 -8.21 16.62 -21.05
CA VAL A 36 -7.28 17.19 -22.05
C VAL A 36 -8.05 17.61 -23.31
N ARG A 37 -9.06 16.83 -23.73
CA ARG A 37 -9.91 17.18 -24.87
C ARG A 37 -10.83 18.37 -24.60
N THR A 38 -11.40 18.48 -23.41
CA THR A 38 -12.40 19.53 -23.10
C THR A 38 -11.78 20.89 -22.80
N VAL A 39 -10.65 20.94 -22.09
CA VAL A 39 -10.10 22.21 -21.56
C VAL A 39 -8.89 22.71 -22.36
N SER A 40 -8.35 21.90 -23.27
CA SER A 40 -7.11 22.13 -24.01
C SER A 40 -5.88 22.25 -23.08
N PHE A 41 -4.69 21.89 -23.57
CA PHE A 41 -3.46 21.81 -22.77
C PHE A 41 -3.08 23.12 -22.05
N ARG A 42 -3.63 24.26 -22.50
CA ARG A 42 -3.29 25.60 -22.00
C ARG A 42 -4.05 26.02 -20.73
N ASN A 43 -5.04 25.24 -20.27
CA ASN A 43 -5.88 25.55 -19.10
C ASN A 43 -5.89 24.44 -18.03
N ILE A 44 -4.84 23.63 -17.97
CA ILE A 44 -4.67 22.59 -16.94
C ILE A 44 -4.58 23.27 -15.56
N LYS A 45 -5.52 22.96 -14.66
CA LYS A 45 -5.59 23.51 -13.30
C LYS A 45 -4.97 22.55 -12.30
N GLY A 46 -4.76 23.00 -11.05
CA GLY A 46 -4.24 22.19 -9.94
C GLY A 46 -4.91 20.81 -9.81
N ASN A 47 -6.23 20.73 -9.98
CA ASN A 47 -7.00 19.48 -9.91
C ASN A 47 -6.59 18.44 -10.98
N ASP A 48 -6.08 18.90 -12.12
CA ASP A 48 -5.66 18.02 -13.21
C ASP A 48 -4.29 17.40 -12.88
N TYR A 49 -3.40 18.11 -12.16
CA TYR A 49 -2.15 17.56 -11.63
C TYR A 49 -2.39 16.50 -10.56
N LEU A 50 -3.43 16.67 -9.73
CA LEU A 50 -3.81 15.64 -8.76
C LEU A 50 -4.21 14.34 -9.45
N ALA A 51 -4.81 14.38 -10.64
CA ALA A 51 -5.13 13.18 -11.42
C ALA A 51 -3.88 12.36 -11.80
N PHE A 52 -2.82 13.05 -12.23
CA PHE A 52 -1.54 12.43 -12.56
C PHE A 52 -0.85 11.87 -11.30
N LEU A 53 -0.92 12.60 -10.19
CA LEU A 53 -0.40 12.14 -8.91
C LEU A 53 -1.15 10.88 -8.42
N THR A 54 -2.47 10.86 -8.53
CA THR A 54 -3.31 9.70 -8.23
C THR A 54 -2.90 8.49 -9.06
N LEU A 55 -2.66 8.67 -10.36
CA LEU A 55 -2.18 7.58 -11.22
C LEU A 55 -0.79 7.07 -10.79
N ALA A 56 0.12 7.98 -10.44
CA ALA A 56 1.47 7.62 -9.98
C ALA A 56 1.43 6.85 -8.66
N LEU A 57 0.63 7.29 -7.69
CA LEU A 57 0.46 6.59 -6.40
C LEU A 57 -0.21 5.22 -6.60
N TYR A 58 -1.23 5.14 -7.44
CA TYR A 58 -1.88 3.87 -7.77
C TYR A 58 -0.91 2.86 -8.40
N THR A 59 0.01 3.34 -9.24
CA THR A 59 1.08 2.52 -9.82
C THR A 59 2.10 2.10 -8.76
N LEU A 60 2.43 2.99 -7.83
CA LEU A 60 3.28 2.66 -6.69
C LEU A 60 2.64 1.60 -5.80
N GLY A 61 1.31 1.63 -5.61
CA GLY A 61 0.55 0.63 -4.87
C GLY A 61 0.73 -0.78 -5.42
N ILE A 62 0.58 -0.99 -6.74
CA ILE A 62 0.77 -2.33 -7.34
C ILE A 62 2.22 -2.81 -7.28
N ILE A 63 3.20 -1.90 -7.40
CA ILE A 63 4.63 -2.22 -7.24
C ILE A 63 4.92 -2.70 -5.82
N VAL A 64 4.40 -1.98 -4.82
CA VAL A 64 4.54 -2.30 -3.40
C VAL A 64 3.90 -3.65 -3.09
N VAL A 65 2.71 -3.93 -3.64
CA VAL A 65 2.04 -5.24 -3.51
C VAL A 65 2.86 -6.36 -4.14
N ASP A 66 3.42 -6.17 -5.34
CA ASP A 66 4.26 -7.17 -6.00
C ASP A 66 5.54 -7.48 -5.20
N ILE A 67 6.19 -6.45 -4.66
CA ILE A 67 7.38 -6.61 -3.81
C ILE A 67 7.01 -7.32 -2.50
N ALA A 68 5.92 -6.92 -1.83
CA ALA A 68 5.45 -7.57 -0.61
C ALA A 68 5.10 -9.04 -0.85
N TYR A 69 4.49 -9.35 -1.99
CA TYR A 69 4.15 -10.73 -2.39
C TYR A 69 5.38 -11.59 -2.71
N LYS A 70 6.45 -10.98 -3.23
CA LYS A 70 7.72 -11.68 -3.52
C LYS A 70 8.56 -11.90 -2.28
N THR A 71 8.59 -10.91 -1.40
CA THR A 71 9.54 -10.85 -0.27
C THR A 71 8.93 -11.41 1.02
N GLY A 72 7.60 -11.48 1.10
CA GLY A 72 6.87 -11.85 2.32
C GLY A 72 6.83 -10.71 3.34
N THR A 73 5.88 -10.74 4.27
CA THR A 73 5.76 -9.71 5.30
C THR A 73 5.59 -10.32 6.69
N ASN A 74 5.78 -9.51 7.73
CA ASN A 74 5.68 -9.95 9.13
C ASN A 74 4.32 -10.59 9.47
N ASN A 75 3.24 -10.17 8.80
CA ASN A 75 1.88 -10.70 9.00
C ASN A 75 1.77 -12.20 8.73
N ASN A 76 2.73 -12.76 8.01
CA ASN A 76 2.77 -14.16 7.63
C ASN A 76 3.68 -15.01 8.54
N VAL A 77 4.33 -14.42 9.56
CA VAL A 77 5.23 -15.13 10.48
C VAL A 77 4.51 -15.48 11.78
N THR A 78 4.25 -16.77 11.98
CA THR A 78 3.67 -17.32 13.23
C THR A 78 4.78 -17.57 14.26
N PRO A 79 4.52 -17.50 15.59
CA PRO A 79 5.53 -17.78 16.62
C PRO A 79 6.26 -19.13 16.48
N ALA A 80 5.56 -20.14 15.96
CA ALA A 80 6.12 -21.47 15.69
C ALA A 80 7.16 -21.48 14.56
N ASN A 81 7.09 -20.52 13.64
CA ASN A 81 7.96 -20.46 12.47
C ASN A 81 9.24 -19.67 12.74
N ILE A 82 9.31 -18.90 13.84
CA ILE A 82 10.42 -17.99 14.18
C ILE A 82 11.77 -18.71 14.21
N ASN A 83 11.81 -19.93 14.75
CA ASN A 83 13.05 -20.70 14.87
C ASN A 83 13.46 -21.39 13.55
N LEU A 84 12.62 -21.32 12.51
CA LEU A 84 12.87 -21.93 11.20
C LEU A 84 13.36 -20.91 10.16
N LEU A 85 13.45 -19.63 10.52
CA LEU A 85 13.92 -18.59 9.59
C LEU A 85 15.44 -18.59 9.48
N THR A 86 15.91 -18.56 8.23
CA THR A 86 17.32 -18.29 7.93
C THR A 86 17.58 -16.78 7.95
N ASP A 87 18.81 -16.32 8.17
CA ASP A 87 19.19 -14.90 8.11
C ASP A 87 18.77 -14.19 6.81
N LYS A 88 18.76 -14.93 5.69
CA LYS A 88 18.28 -14.45 4.39
C LYS A 88 16.76 -14.20 4.39
N ASP A 89 16.00 -15.07 5.04
CA ASP A 89 14.54 -14.93 5.18
C ASP A 89 14.21 -13.74 6.08
N VAL A 90 14.98 -13.53 7.16
CA VAL A 90 14.84 -12.36 8.04
C VAL A 90 15.09 -11.06 7.29
N THR A 91 16.12 -11.03 6.43
CA THR A 91 16.44 -9.86 5.60
C THR A 91 15.31 -9.53 4.62
N ASN A 92 14.79 -10.56 3.95
CA ASN A 92 13.65 -10.44 3.05
C ASN A 92 12.40 -9.93 3.79
N LEU A 93 12.04 -10.54 4.91
CA LEU A 93 10.88 -10.11 5.70
C LEU A 93 11.01 -8.71 6.25
N THR A 94 12.23 -8.29 6.59
CA THR A 94 12.50 -6.91 7.01
C THR A 94 12.19 -5.93 5.87
N LEU A 95 12.60 -6.25 4.64
CA LEU A 95 12.30 -5.44 3.47
C LEU A 95 10.80 -5.42 3.17
N GLY A 96 10.16 -6.59 3.13
CA GLY A 96 8.72 -6.67 2.84
C GLY A 96 7.86 -5.98 3.90
N SER A 97 8.26 -6.00 5.17
CA SER A 97 7.55 -5.28 6.24
C SER A 97 7.67 -3.75 6.10
N LYS A 98 8.83 -3.24 5.68
CA LYS A 98 8.99 -1.81 5.38
C LYS A 98 8.13 -1.38 4.21
N VAL A 99 8.11 -2.19 3.15
CA VAL A 99 7.30 -1.96 1.95
C VAL A 99 5.80 -2.02 2.29
N GLN A 100 5.37 -2.92 3.17
CA GLN A 100 4.00 -2.96 3.65
C GLN A 100 3.60 -1.67 4.37
N LEU A 101 4.48 -1.08 5.19
CA LEU A 101 4.21 0.21 5.82
C LEU A 101 4.03 1.32 4.79
N VAL A 102 4.83 1.33 3.72
CA VAL A 102 4.64 2.25 2.59
C VAL A 102 3.26 2.05 1.95
N ALA A 103 2.80 0.80 1.80
CA ALA A 103 1.46 0.50 1.26
C ALA A 103 0.34 1.16 2.07
N TRP A 104 0.44 1.16 3.40
CA TRP A 104 -0.57 1.78 4.27
C TRP A 104 -0.64 3.30 4.07
N TYR A 105 0.50 3.98 4.04
CA TYR A 105 0.52 5.44 3.83
C TYR A 105 0.11 5.82 2.41
N GLU A 106 0.51 5.03 1.41
CA GLU A 106 0.08 5.21 0.03
C GLU A 106 -1.44 5.08 -0.09
N TYR A 107 -2.04 4.02 0.47
CA TYR A 107 -3.49 3.78 0.45
C TYR A 107 -4.29 4.95 1.03
N ILE A 108 -3.86 5.47 2.19
CA ILE A 108 -4.46 6.63 2.82
C ILE A 108 -4.39 7.84 1.87
N THR A 109 -3.20 8.14 1.36
CA THR A 109 -2.97 9.28 0.45
C THR A 109 -3.79 9.14 -0.84
N PHE A 110 -3.91 7.93 -1.37
CA PHE A 110 -4.68 7.63 -2.57
C PHE A 110 -6.19 7.90 -2.38
N ILE A 111 -6.77 7.44 -1.27
CA ILE A 111 -8.18 7.72 -0.94
C ILE A 111 -8.43 9.22 -0.81
N TYR A 112 -7.51 9.96 -0.18
CA TYR A 112 -7.61 11.41 -0.06
C TYR A 112 -7.68 12.09 -1.42
N LEU A 113 -6.78 11.73 -2.33
CA LEU A 113 -6.76 12.32 -3.66
C LEU A 113 -8.01 11.96 -4.48
N LEU A 114 -8.51 10.71 -4.37
CA LEU A 114 -9.77 10.33 -5.00
C LEU A 114 -10.93 11.18 -4.46
N GLY A 115 -11.02 11.35 -3.13
CA GLY A 115 -12.06 12.17 -2.50
C GLY A 115 -12.07 13.61 -3.00
N ASP A 116 -10.90 14.25 -3.05
CA ASP A 116 -10.77 15.62 -3.57
C ASP A 116 -11.14 15.72 -5.06
N ILE A 117 -10.73 14.71 -5.86
CA ILE A 117 -11.01 14.64 -7.29
C ILE A 117 -12.51 14.48 -7.60
N TYR A 118 -13.23 13.65 -6.83
CA TYR A 118 -14.62 13.27 -7.13
C TYR A 118 -15.66 14.12 -6.38
N CYS A 119 -15.41 14.50 -5.12
CA CYS A 119 -16.41 15.15 -4.28
C CYS A 119 -16.17 16.65 -4.05
N GLY A 120 -14.99 17.19 -4.40
CA GLY A 120 -14.68 18.60 -4.20
C GLY A 120 -14.69 19.00 -2.71
N HIS A 121 -13.52 18.96 -2.07
CA HIS A 121 -13.29 19.43 -0.71
C HIS A 121 -14.30 18.88 0.33
N LEU A 122 -14.61 17.59 0.29
CA LEU A 122 -15.20 16.94 1.46
C LEU A 122 -14.05 16.64 2.41
N ASN A 123 -14.00 17.34 3.55
CA ASN A 123 -12.98 17.23 4.58
C ASN A 123 -12.93 15.80 5.20
N PRO A 124 -12.06 14.90 4.72
CA PRO A 124 -11.96 13.54 5.26
C PRO A 124 -11.05 13.54 6.50
N TYR A 125 -10.43 14.69 6.84
CA TYR A 125 -9.67 14.86 8.08
C TYR A 125 -10.58 14.71 9.30
N ILE A 126 -11.85 15.16 9.26
CA ILE A 126 -12.75 15.00 10.41
C ILE A 126 -13.08 13.52 10.66
N TRP A 127 -13.32 12.73 9.61
CA TRP A 127 -13.60 11.30 9.74
C TRP A 127 -12.34 10.48 10.05
N LEU A 128 -11.20 10.80 9.45
CA LEU A 128 -9.96 10.10 9.77
C LEU A 128 -9.46 10.49 11.16
N LEU A 129 -9.41 11.77 11.55
CA LEU A 129 -8.95 12.21 12.88
C LEU A 129 -9.89 11.74 14.00
N SER A 130 -11.20 11.62 13.75
CA SER A 130 -12.12 11.02 14.71
C SER A 130 -11.86 9.52 14.92
N ASN A 131 -11.40 8.81 13.88
CA ASN A 131 -11.04 7.39 13.94
C ASN A 131 -9.53 7.14 14.17
N PHE A 132 -8.68 8.17 14.06
CA PHE A 132 -7.23 8.07 14.18
C PHE A 132 -6.83 7.73 15.61
N LYS A 133 -7.62 8.17 16.60
CA LYS A 133 -7.47 7.71 17.99
C LYS A 133 -7.67 6.20 18.15
N GLN A 134 -8.49 5.57 17.31
CA GLN A 134 -8.76 4.13 17.32
C GLN A 134 -7.68 3.34 16.55
N PHE A 135 -7.03 3.97 15.55
CA PHE A 135 -5.88 3.42 14.84
C PHE A 135 -4.54 3.62 15.58
N ALA A 136 -4.36 4.74 16.27
CA ALA A 136 -3.17 5.07 17.07
C ALA A 136 -3.18 4.38 18.45
N SER A 137 -4.35 3.98 18.96
CA SER A 137 -4.47 3.15 20.16
C SER A 137 -4.27 1.65 19.88
N SER A 138 -4.35 1.24 18.61
CA SER A 138 -3.80 -0.04 18.19
C SER A 138 -2.28 0.08 18.24
N PRO A 139 -1.56 -0.73 19.05
CA PRO A 139 -0.11 -0.68 19.06
C PRO A 139 0.35 -0.89 17.62
N SER A 140 1.09 0.09 17.08
CA SER A 140 1.59 -0.02 15.72
C SER A 140 2.33 -1.37 15.60
N PRO A 141 2.22 -2.09 14.46
CA PRO A 141 2.94 -3.35 14.26
C PRO A 141 4.45 -3.20 14.54
N PHE A 142 4.97 -1.97 14.44
CA PHE A 142 6.34 -1.59 14.73
C PHE A 142 6.67 -1.55 16.24
N GLU A 143 5.78 -1.03 17.10
CA GLU A 143 6.03 -1.05 18.56
C GLU A 143 5.96 -2.46 19.13
N SER A 144 5.03 -3.29 18.64
CA SER A 144 4.99 -4.71 19.02
C SER A 144 6.22 -5.48 18.51
N LEU A 145 6.78 -5.10 17.36
CA LEU A 145 8.06 -5.59 16.82
C LEU A 145 9.26 -5.15 17.66
N LEU A 146 9.34 -3.89 18.08
CA LEU A 146 10.41 -3.41 18.96
C LEU A 146 10.34 -4.07 20.35
N LEU A 147 9.14 -4.26 20.89
CA LEU A 147 8.92 -4.99 22.15
C LEU A 147 9.23 -6.49 22.05
N GLN A 148 8.93 -7.13 20.91
CA GLN A 148 9.29 -8.54 20.68
C GLN A 148 10.80 -8.70 20.45
N ALA A 149 11.42 -7.82 19.66
CA ALA A 149 12.87 -7.80 19.45
C ALA A 149 13.64 -7.51 20.76
N ALA A 150 13.14 -6.58 21.60
CA ALA A 150 13.72 -6.29 22.91
C ALA A 150 13.56 -7.44 23.92
N LYS A 151 12.51 -8.26 23.80
CA LYS A 151 12.32 -9.47 24.62
C LYS A 151 13.18 -10.65 24.18
N LEU A 152 13.63 -10.69 22.93
CA LEU A 152 14.52 -11.74 22.39
C LEU A 152 16.02 -11.45 22.63
N LEU A 153 16.37 -10.23 23.06
CA LEU A 153 17.73 -9.78 23.38
C LEU A 153 18.02 -9.75 24.90
N ARG A 154 17.12 -10.26 25.73
CA ARG A 154 17.31 -10.55 27.16
C ARG A 154 17.25 -12.06 27.37
#